data_AF-A0A3S0Y3N2-F1
#
_entry.id   AF-A0A3S0Y3N2-F1
#
_cell.length_a   1.000
_cell.length_b   1.000
_cell.length_c   1.000
_cell.angle_alpha   90.00
_cell.angle_beta   90.00
_cell.angle_gamma   90.00
#
_symmetry.space_group_name_H-M   'P 1'
#
loop_
_entity.id
_entity.type
_entity.pdbx_description
1 polymer ?
#
loop_
_entity_poly.entity_id
_entity_poly.type
_entity_poly.pdbx_seq_one_letter_code
_entity_poly.pdbx_strand_id
1 'polypeptide(L)'
;MNYEFKFLGQGSYNVAYLVIEQTTGRRLGVFKFPITPMPTDPAIDEQLYLDASLDTVERSIKIWNEINPSMPARKFSGRINGRTYNGWLSPFIVGRQAYDVEIVSILIDIYKRTGRVIVDAVGARNVLTQIDGSPICIDIGFALKLDAVYGPLPRIRDRKRHGDRPDFAGVAQWRTLQLSNFEHYYDDYKALRPFSINVIKALLFLNRHKPNLRTVDFLFHQYIAEKLSEAYVQELFKPEQFDGGKAVFNWLKETTVLELRETPHRDAKVSRGQIGLFWRPIPFSSGAVKGHEASSFTESIPSLMQQKLT
;
A
#
# COMPACT_ATOMS: atom_id res chain seq x y z
N MET A 1 -18.89 -14.80 -24.40
CA MET A 1 -19.66 -13.87 -23.55
C MET A 1 -19.34 -12.46 -24.01
N ASN A 2 -20.35 -11.61 -24.16
CA ASN A 2 -20.14 -10.22 -24.53
C ASN A 2 -20.07 -9.37 -23.26
N TYR A 3 -19.04 -8.54 -23.17
CA TYR A 3 -18.82 -7.64 -22.03
C TYR A 3 -18.88 -6.20 -22.51
N GLU A 4 -19.49 -5.34 -21.70
CA GLU A 4 -19.36 -3.89 -21.79
C GLU A 4 -18.23 -3.46 -20.85
N PHE A 5 -17.37 -2.55 -21.34
CA PHE A 5 -16.27 -1.98 -20.58
C PHE A 5 -16.52 -0.48 -20.38
N LYS A 6 -16.71 -0.05 -19.14
CA LYS A 6 -16.86 1.37 -18.79
C LYS A 6 -15.56 1.90 -18.20
N PHE A 7 -14.97 2.90 -18.83
CA PHE A 7 -13.72 3.52 -18.35
C PHE A 7 -13.91 4.09 -16.94
N LEU A 8 -13.02 3.73 -16.02
CA LEU A 8 -13.01 4.28 -14.66
C LEU A 8 -11.90 5.29 -14.43
N GLY A 9 -10.76 5.11 -15.12
CA GLY A 9 -9.61 5.97 -14.96
C GLY A 9 -8.34 5.35 -15.52
N GLN A 10 -7.30 6.17 -15.55
CA GLN A 10 -5.96 5.80 -15.96
C GLN A 10 -4.98 6.34 -14.92
N GLY A 11 -4.17 5.44 -14.35
CA GLY A 11 -3.03 5.80 -13.51
C GLY A 11 -1.78 6.00 -14.34
N SER A 12 -0.62 6.12 -13.68
CA SER A 12 0.67 6.28 -14.37
C SER A 12 1.05 5.06 -15.21
N TYR A 13 0.64 3.86 -14.79
CA TYR A 13 1.11 2.60 -15.39
C TYR A 13 -0.01 1.67 -15.83
N ASN A 14 -1.26 1.90 -15.40
CA ASN A 14 -2.37 1.01 -15.68
C ASN A 14 -3.65 1.77 -16.05
N VAL A 15 -4.52 1.10 -16.80
CA VAL A 15 -5.87 1.57 -17.13
C VAL A 15 -6.89 0.68 -16.44
N ALA A 16 -7.97 1.27 -15.93
CA ALA A 16 -9.03 0.57 -15.23
C ALA A 16 -10.38 0.73 -15.94
N TYR A 17 -11.08 -0.40 -16.12
CA TYR A 17 -12.44 -0.46 -16.65
C TYR A 17 -13.36 -1.25 -15.71
N LEU A 18 -14.58 -0.79 -15.51
CA LEU A 18 -15.65 -1.60 -14.96
C LEU A 18 -16.12 -2.57 -16.05
N VAL A 19 -16.13 -3.87 -15.73
CA VAL A 19 -16.61 -4.92 -16.62
C VAL A 19 -18.05 -5.25 -16.26
N ILE A 20 -18.94 -5.16 -17.25
CA ILE A 20 -20.36 -5.47 -17.11
C ILE A 20 -20.70 -6.60 -18.10
N GLU A 21 -21.34 -7.64 -17.60
CA GLU A 21 -21.88 -8.71 -18.44
C GLU A 21 -23.12 -8.21 -19.17
N GLN A 22 -23.08 -8.11 -20.51
CA GLN A 22 -24.14 -7.46 -21.28
C GLN A 22 -25.50 -8.16 -21.14
N THR A 23 -25.50 -9.48 -21.05
CA THR A 23 -26.73 -10.28 -20.98
C THR A 23 -27.49 -10.06 -19.68
N THR A 24 -26.77 -9.90 -18.56
CA THR A 24 -27.36 -9.85 -17.21
C THR A 24 -27.33 -8.45 -16.59
N GLY A 25 -26.57 -7.52 -17.18
CA GLY A 25 -26.25 -6.22 -16.58
C GLY A 25 -25.38 -6.33 -15.32
N ARG A 26 -24.88 -7.53 -14.97
CA ARG A 26 -24.13 -7.75 -13.74
C ARG A 26 -22.73 -7.15 -13.85
N ARG A 27 -22.35 -6.37 -12.84
CA ARG A 27 -20.96 -5.89 -12.66
C ARG A 27 -20.08 -7.06 -12.26
N LEU A 28 -19.12 -7.42 -13.11
CA LEU A 28 -18.20 -8.52 -12.85
C LEU A 28 -17.00 -8.07 -11.99
N GLY A 29 -16.58 -6.81 -12.12
CA GLY A 29 -15.42 -6.29 -11.40
C GLY A 29 -14.71 -5.17 -12.13
N VAL A 30 -13.53 -4.80 -11.64
CA VAL A 30 -12.62 -3.84 -12.27
C VAL A 30 -11.53 -4.61 -13.00
N PHE A 31 -11.46 -4.42 -14.31
CA PHE A 31 -10.38 -4.92 -15.15
C PHE A 31 -9.27 -3.87 -15.23
N LYS A 32 -8.09 -4.22 -14.71
CA LYS A 32 -6.87 -3.42 -14.78
C LYS A 32 -5.85 -4.10 -15.71
N PHE A 33 -5.23 -3.32 -16.58
CA PHE A 33 -4.15 -3.78 -17.44
C PHE A 33 -3.10 -2.67 -17.63
N PRO A 34 -1.82 -3.02 -17.87
CA PRO A 34 -0.75 -2.04 -18.04
C PRO A 34 -0.92 -1.22 -19.32
N ILE A 35 -0.58 0.08 -19.27
CA ILE A 35 -0.65 1.02 -20.42
C ILE A 35 0.41 0.66 -21.45
N THR A 36 1.64 0.46 -20.99
CA THR A 36 2.80 0.25 -21.84
C THR A 36 3.09 -1.25 -21.87
N PRO A 37 3.27 -1.87 -23.06
CA PRO A 37 3.89 -3.18 -23.11
C PRO A 37 5.25 -3.08 -22.42
N MET A 38 5.58 -4.05 -21.56
CA MET A 38 6.90 -4.14 -20.94
C MET A 38 7.96 -3.93 -22.03
N PRO A 39 8.94 -3.01 -21.83
CA PRO A 39 10.00 -2.82 -22.82
C PRO A 39 10.59 -4.17 -23.20
N THR A 40 10.65 -4.47 -24.50
CA THR A 40 11.22 -5.74 -24.97
C THR A 40 12.72 -5.82 -24.70
N ASP A 41 13.37 -4.67 -24.51
CA ASP A 41 14.75 -4.54 -24.11
C ASP A 41 14.87 -3.71 -22.81
N PRO A 42 15.19 -4.34 -21.66
CA PRO A 42 15.40 -3.63 -20.40
C PRO A 42 16.62 -2.69 -20.40
N ALA A 43 17.46 -2.70 -21.45
CA ALA A 43 18.59 -1.79 -21.59
C ALA A 43 18.21 -0.40 -22.13
N ILE A 44 17.00 -0.23 -22.68
CA ILE A 44 16.59 1.04 -23.32
C ILE A 44 16.10 2.06 -22.28
N ASP A 45 15.45 1.59 -21.21
CA ASP A 45 15.00 2.45 -20.11
C ASP A 45 14.81 1.61 -18.83
N GLU A 46 15.84 1.58 -17.98
CA GLU A 46 15.83 0.79 -16.75
C GLU A 46 14.74 1.26 -15.77
N GLN A 47 14.49 2.57 -15.70
CA GLN A 47 13.51 3.12 -14.77
C GLN A 47 12.09 2.75 -15.21
N LEU A 48 11.78 2.92 -16.50
CA LEU A 48 10.49 2.51 -17.05
C LEU A 48 10.24 1.01 -16.87
N TYR A 49 11.27 0.18 -17.03
CA TYR A 49 11.17 -1.25 -16.78
C TYR A 49 10.87 -1.56 -15.30
N LEU A 50 11.58 -0.92 -14.36
CA LEU A 50 11.35 -1.11 -12.93
C LEU A 50 9.92 -0.68 -12.53
N ASP A 51 9.48 0.46 -13.03
CA ASP A 51 8.15 0.97 -12.77
C ASP A 51 7.07 0.03 -13.31
N ALA A 52 7.20 -0.42 -14.57
CA ALA A 52 6.28 -1.36 -15.18
C ALA A 52 6.29 -2.73 -14.46
N SER A 53 7.41 -3.12 -13.85
CA SER A 53 7.52 -4.39 -13.14
C SER A 53 6.68 -4.45 -11.85
N LEU A 54 6.33 -3.30 -11.27
CA LEU A 54 5.39 -3.26 -10.14
C LEU A 54 3.98 -3.73 -10.53
N ASP A 55 3.54 -3.37 -11.72
CA ASP A 55 2.16 -3.56 -12.17
C ASP A 55 2.00 -4.79 -13.07
N THR A 56 2.94 -5.72 -13.01
CA THR A 56 2.76 -7.03 -13.64
C THR A 56 1.50 -7.70 -13.10
N VAL A 57 0.79 -8.39 -14.00
CA VAL A 57 -0.50 -9.03 -13.69
C VAL A 57 -0.35 -10.05 -12.56
N GLU A 58 0.70 -10.87 -12.60
CA GLU A 58 1.00 -11.89 -11.62
C GLU A 58 1.28 -11.29 -10.23
N ARG A 59 2.11 -10.24 -10.16
CA ARG A 59 2.41 -9.55 -8.91
C ARG A 59 1.16 -8.90 -8.33
N SER A 60 0.40 -8.19 -9.16
CA SER A 60 -0.82 -7.49 -8.74
C SER A 60 -1.85 -8.46 -8.15
N ILE A 61 -2.13 -9.58 -8.82
CA ILE A 61 -3.04 -10.60 -8.31
C ILE A 61 -2.54 -11.20 -6.99
N LYS A 62 -1.25 -11.55 -6.92
CA LYS A 62 -0.65 -12.11 -5.69
C LYS A 62 -0.84 -11.15 -4.52
N ILE A 63 -0.42 -9.90 -4.69
CA ILE A 63 -0.49 -8.88 -3.63
C ILE A 63 -1.93 -8.58 -3.26
N TRP A 64 -2.83 -8.44 -4.24
CA TRP A 64 -4.25 -8.24 -3.98
C TRP A 64 -4.83 -9.36 -3.13
N ASN A 65 -4.55 -10.61 -3.47
CA ASN A 65 -5.09 -11.76 -2.75
C ASN A 65 -4.49 -11.92 -1.35
N GLU A 66 -3.27 -11.44 -1.12
CA GLU A 66 -2.67 -11.36 0.23
C GLU A 66 -3.33 -10.26 1.08
N ILE A 67 -3.58 -9.09 0.49
CA ILE A 67 -4.13 -7.92 1.19
C ILE A 67 -5.64 -8.07 1.43
N ASN A 68 -6.37 -8.53 0.42
CA ASN A 68 -7.83 -8.64 0.33
C ASN A 68 -8.28 -10.10 0.11
N PRO A 69 -7.98 -11.04 1.03
CA PRO A 69 -8.17 -12.48 0.79
C PRO A 69 -9.64 -12.90 0.63
N SER A 70 -10.59 -12.13 1.16
CA SER A 70 -12.04 -12.38 1.02
C SER A 70 -12.58 -12.02 -0.37
N MET A 71 -11.80 -11.32 -1.19
CA MET A 71 -12.24 -10.72 -2.45
C MET A 71 -11.22 -10.99 -3.56
N PRO A 72 -10.94 -12.26 -3.90
CA PRO A 72 -9.79 -12.60 -4.73
C PRO A 72 -9.88 -12.03 -6.15
N ALA A 73 -8.77 -11.49 -6.60
CA ALA A 73 -8.50 -11.13 -7.98
C ALA A 73 -8.05 -12.35 -8.80
N ARG A 74 -8.20 -12.24 -10.13
CA ARG A 74 -7.82 -13.28 -11.09
C ARG A 74 -7.33 -12.70 -12.41
N LYS A 75 -6.60 -13.51 -13.19
CA LYS A 75 -6.23 -13.16 -14.57
C LYS A 75 -7.49 -12.96 -15.42
N PHE A 76 -7.45 -11.99 -16.31
CA PHE A 76 -8.56 -11.68 -17.20
C PHE A 76 -8.05 -11.11 -18.52
N SER A 77 -8.75 -11.45 -19.61
CA SER A 77 -8.50 -10.87 -20.93
C SER A 77 -9.78 -10.21 -21.43
N GLY A 78 -9.68 -8.95 -21.84
CA GLY A 78 -10.79 -8.16 -22.34
C GLY A 78 -10.55 -7.68 -23.76
N ARG A 79 -11.60 -7.57 -24.56
CA ARG A 79 -11.53 -6.96 -25.90
C ARG A 79 -12.12 -5.55 -25.84
N ILE A 80 -11.29 -4.53 -26.00
CA ILE A 80 -11.66 -3.12 -25.94
C ILE A 80 -11.30 -2.48 -27.27
N ASN A 81 -12.26 -1.83 -27.94
CA ASN A 81 -12.08 -1.20 -29.25
C ASN A 81 -11.40 -2.13 -30.29
N GLY A 82 -11.86 -3.38 -30.35
CA GLY A 82 -11.35 -4.38 -31.29
C GLY A 82 -10.02 -5.03 -30.93
N ARG A 83 -9.27 -4.50 -29.94
CA ARG A 83 -7.98 -5.03 -29.47
C ARG A 83 -8.13 -5.85 -28.19
N THR A 84 -7.34 -6.91 -28.06
CA THR A 84 -7.31 -7.76 -26.86
C THR A 84 -6.24 -7.26 -25.89
N TYR A 85 -6.63 -7.11 -24.63
CA TYR A 85 -5.76 -6.72 -23.53
C TYR A 85 -5.71 -7.84 -22.50
N ASN A 86 -4.53 -8.10 -21.95
CA ASN A 86 -4.32 -9.05 -20.87
C ASN A 86 -4.05 -8.28 -19.58
N GLY A 87 -4.74 -8.66 -18.52
CA GLY A 87 -4.68 -7.97 -17.24
C GLY A 87 -5.25 -8.83 -16.11
N TRP A 88 -5.81 -8.16 -15.12
CA TRP A 88 -6.44 -8.81 -13.98
C TRP A 88 -7.79 -8.16 -13.66
N LEU A 89 -8.69 -8.98 -13.16
CA LEU A 89 -10.02 -8.58 -12.71
C LEU A 89 -10.08 -8.69 -11.19
N SER A 90 -10.35 -7.58 -10.52
CA SER A 90 -10.67 -7.53 -9.09
C SER A 90 -12.14 -7.21 -8.86
N PRO A 91 -12.69 -7.50 -7.67
CA PRO A 91 -14.05 -7.07 -7.33
C PRO A 91 -14.22 -5.56 -7.42
N PHE A 92 -15.40 -5.11 -7.88
CA PHE A 92 -15.74 -3.70 -7.87
C PHE A 92 -16.18 -3.29 -6.47
N ILE A 93 -15.40 -2.41 -5.85
CA ILE A 93 -15.64 -1.92 -4.49
C ILE A 93 -16.38 -0.60 -4.56
N VAL A 94 -17.49 -0.50 -3.83
CA VAL A 94 -18.22 0.74 -3.61
C VAL A 94 -17.94 1.21 -2.19
N GLY A 95 -17.52 2.47 -2.06
CA GLY A 95 -17.23 3.08 -0.77
C GLY A 95 -16.91 4.56 -0.92
N ARG A 96 -16.80 5.24 0.22
CA ARG A 96 -16.26 6.60 0.29
C ARG A 96 -14.75 6.56 0.45
N GLN A 97 -14.08 7.68 0.20
CA GLN A 97 -12.70 7.85 0.63
C GLN A 97 -12.58 7.56 2.14
N ALA A 98 -11.61 6.72 2.52
CA ALA A 98 -11.30 6.45 3.92
C ALA A 98 -10.71 7.70 4.61
N TYR A 99 -11.07 7.89 5.87
CA TYR A 99 -10.47 8.91 6.74
C TYR A 99 -9.07 8.49 7.19
N ASP A 100 -8.28 9.45 7.68
CA ASP A 100 -6.89 9.21 8.09
C ASP A 100 -6.76 8.05 9.09
N VAL A 101 -7.60 8.02 10.13
CA VAL A 101 -7.62 6.94 11.14
C VAL A 101 -8.02 5.57 10.56
N GLU A 102 -8.86 5.54 9.53
CA GLU A 102 -9.28 4.29 8.87
C GLU A 102 -8.16 3.76 7.97
N ILE A 103 -7.41 4.66 7.32
CA ILE A 103 -6.20 4.32 6.57
C ILE A 103 -5.13 3.74 7.52
N VAL A 104 -4.92 4.35 8.68
CA VAL A 104 -4.01 3.81 9.71
C VAL A 104 -4.42 2.40 10.13
N SER A 105 -5.72 2.18 10.39
CA SER A 105 -6.22 0.87 10.78
C SER A 105 -5.92 -0.21 9.75
N ILE A 106 -6.17 0.05 8.47
CA ILE A 106 -5.90 -0.94 7.41
C ILE A 106 -4.41 -1.12 7.16
N LEU A 107 -3.59 -0.08 7.29
CA LEU A 107 -2.13 -0.18 7.17
C LEU A 107 -1.53 -1.09 8.24
N ILE A 108 -1.93 -0.92 9.50
CA ILE A 108 -1.48 -1.76 10.61
C ILE A 108 -1.93 -3.21 10.40
N ASP A 109 -3.19 -3.43 10.00
CA ASP A 109 -3.71 -4.78 9.73
C ASP A 109 -2.95 -5.48 8.59
N ILE A 110 -2.74 -4.79 7.46
CA ILE A 110 -1.98 -5.31 6.31
C ILE A 110 -0.56 -5.69 6.75
N TYR A 111 0.12 -4.81 7.47
CA TYR A 111 1.48 -5.06 7.92
C TYR A 111 1.56 -6.26 8.88
N LYS A 112 0.63 -6.34 9.86
CA LYS A 112 0.54 -7.46 10.80
C LYS A 112 0.39 -8.80 10.08
N ARG A 113 -0.49 -8.87 9.07
CA ARG A 113 -0.82 -10.11 8.36
C ARG A 113 0.22 -10.51 7.32
N THR A 114 0.73 -9.54 6.56
CA THR A 114 1.49 -9.82 5.31
C THR A 114 2.95 -9.40 5.39
N GLY A 115 3.27 -8.51 6.35
CA GLY A 115 4.53 -7.81 6.43
C GLY A 115 4.71 -6.69 5.41
N ARG A 116 3.66 -6.37 4.65
CA ARG A 116 3.74 -5.34 3.61
C ARG A 116 3.49 -3.94 4.15
N VAL A 117 4.15 -2.97 3.54
CA VAL A 117 3.87 -1.54 3.72
C VAL A 117 3.30 -0.99 2.42
N ILE A 118 2.14 -0.35 2.48
CA ILE A 118 1.50 0.28 1.32
C ILE A 118 1.88 1.75 1.30
N VAL A 119 2.87 2.11 0.47
CA VAL A 119 3.50 3.43 0.51
C VAL A 119 2.56 4.53 0.00
N ASP A 120 1.73 4.21 -0.96
CA ASP A 120 0.82 5.11 -1.65
C ASP A 120 -0.62 5.09 -1.08
N ALA A 121 -0.84 4.50 0.10
CA ALA A 121 -2.18 4.36 0.69
C ALA A 121 -2.89 5.71 0.92
N VAL A 122 -2.12 6.79 1.09
CA VAL A 122 -2.65 8.15 1.28
C VAL A 122 -3.10 8.81 -0.03
N GLY A 123 -2.94 8.15 -1.17
CA GLY A 123 -3.48 8.62 -2.44
C GLY A 123 -5.02 8.74 -2.42
N ALA A 124 -5.55 9.66 -3.22
CA ALA A 124 -6.99 9.79 -3.38
C ALA A 124 -7.59 8.51 -3.98
N ARG A 125 -8.62 7.96 -3.33
CA ARG A 125 -9.32 6.72 -3.69
C ARG A 125 -8.50 5.43 -3.63
N ASN A 126 -7.30 5.46 -3.05
CA ASN A 126 -6.47 4.25 -2.86
C ASN A 126 -6.98 3.37 -1.71
N VAL A 127 -7.64 3.98 -0.73
CA VAL A 127 -8.37 3.27 0.34
C VAL A 127 -9.80 3.76 0.39
N LEU A 128 -10.76 2.84 0.29
CA LEU A 128 -12.18 3.13 0.40
C LEU A 128 -12.77 2.49 1.65
N THR A 129 -13.65 3.21 2.33
CA THR A 129 -14.46 2.67 3.42
C THR A 129 -15.83 2.26 2.89
N GLN A 130 -16.17 0.99 3.08
CA GLN A 130 -17.45 0.43 2.66
C GLN A 130 -18.60 0.89 3.58
N ILE A 131 -19.84 0.55 3.20
CA ILE A 131 -21.04 0.91 3.96
C ILE A 131 -21.08 0.29 5.37
N ASP A 132 -20.41 -0.84 5.57
CA ASP A 132 -20.26 -1.50 6.87
C ASP A 132 -19.14 -0.90 7.74
N GLY A 133 -18.48 0.16 7.25
CA GLY A 133 -17.37 0.83 7.93
C GLY A 133 -16.02 0.16 7.74
N SER A 134 -15.92 -0.93 6.97
CA SER A 134 -14.64 -1.59 6.73
C SER A 134 -13.77 -0.85 5.70
N PRO A 135 -12.50 -0.53 6.00
CA PRO A 135 -11.57 0.04 5.04
C PRO A 135 -10.98 -1.05 4.13
N ILE A 136 -10.91 -0.79 2.82
CA ILE A 136 -10.30 -1.64 1.81
C ILE A 136 -9.24 -0.86 1.04
N CYS A 137 -8.04 -1.42 0.96
CA CYS A 137 -6.97 -0.93 0.11
C CYS A 137 -7.15 -1.46 -1.33
N ILE A 138 -7.37 -0.56 -2.28
CA ILE A 138 -7.68 -0.86 -3.69
C ILE A 138 -6.50 -0.61 -4.61
N ASP A 139 -5.65 0.37 -4.27
CA ASP A 139 -4.37 0.52 -4.94
C ASP A 139 -3.26 -0.15 -4.15
N ILE A 140 -2.59 -1.07 -4.81
CA ILE A 140 -1.60 -1.98 -4.23
C ILE A 140 -0.30 -1.99 -5.04
N GLY A 141 -0.22 -1.13 -6.07
CA GLY A 141 0.94 -1.05 -6.96
C GLY A 141 2.22 -0.90 -6.14
N PHE A 142 2.18 -0.02 -5.13
CA PHE A 142 3.32 0.28 -4.28
C PHE A 142 3.35 -0.45 -2.92
N ALA A 143 2.87 -1.69 -2.88
CA ALA A 143 2.96 -2.56 -1.70
C ALA A 143 4.36 -3.21 -1.57
N LEU A 144 5.13 -2.79 -0.58
CA LEU A 144 6.51 -3.23 -0.34
C LEU A 144 6.60 -4.35 0.70
N LYS A 145 7.51 -5.30 0.51
CA LYS A 145 7.88 -6.31 1.51
C LYS A 145 9.40 -6.34 1.66
N LEU A 146 9.97 -5.65 2.66
CA LEU A 146 11.42 -5.45 2.77
C LEU A 146 12.12 -6.59 3.52
N ASP A 147 11.37 -7.47 4.19
CA ASP A 147 11.88 -8.61 4.97
C ASP A 147 12.88 -9.50 4.19
N ALA A 148 12.82 -9.48 2.85
CA ALA A 148 13.61 -10.32 1.97
C ALA A 148 14.92 -9.68 1.44
N VAL A 149 15.21 -8.39 1.70
CA VAL A 149 16.12 -7.60 0.82
C VAL A 149 17.25 -6.84 1.53
N TYR A 150 17.61 -7.17 2.77
CA TYR A 150 18.82 -6.59 3.40
C TYR A 150 20.12 -7.35 3.11
N GLY A 151 20.13 -8.22 2.10
CA GLY A 151 21.36 -8.59 1.39
C GLY A 151 21.80 -7.47 0.41
N PRO A 152 23.06 -7.46 -0.05
CA PRO A 152 23.48 -6.59 -1.16
C PRO A 152 22.56 -6.83 -2.37
N LEU A 153 22.18 -5.75 -3.08
CA LEU A 153 21.38 -5.89 -4.30
C LEU A 153 22.10 -6.86 -5.23
N PRO A 154 21.43 -7.90 -5.75
CA PRO A 154 21.98 -8.66 -6.85
C PRO A 154 22.32 -7.67 -7.96
N ARG A 155 23.53 -7.77 -8.54
CA ARG A 155 23.86 -6.94 -9.71
C ARG A 155 22.82 -7.26 -10.78
N ILE A 156 22.49 -6.32 -11.65
CA ILE A 156 21.47 -6.52 -12.71
C ILE A 156 21.76 -7.79 -13.55
N ARG A 157 23.05 -8.15 -13.73
CA ARG A 157 23.48 -9.39 -14.39
C ARG A 157 23.02 -10.68 -13.67
N ASP A 158 22.79 -10.61 -12.37
CA ASP A 158 22.26 -11.71 -11.55
C ASP A 158 20.72 -11.79 -11.59
N ARG A 159 20.01 -10.78 -12.14
CA ARG A 159 18.54 -10.79 -12.26
C ARG A 159 18.02 -11.92 -13.13
N LYS A 160 18.77 -12.41 -14.13
CA LYS A 160 18.39 -13.61 -14.90
C LYS A 160 18.27 -14.87 -14.02
N ARG A 161 18.98 -14.93 -12.88
CA ARG A 161 18.86 -16.03 -11.90
C ARG A 161 17.77 -15.78 -10.85
N HIS A 162 17.30 -14.55 -10.71
CA HIS A 162 16.30 -14.13 -9.71
C HIS A 162 14.96 -13.69 -10.32
N GLY A 163 14.78 -13.86 -11.64
CA GLY A 163 13.61 -13.41 -12.41
C GLY A 163 12.27 -13.92 -11.90
N ASP A 164 12.26 -14.92 -11.03
CA ASP A 164 11.05 -15.51 -10.44
C ASP A 164 10.62 -14.88 -9.12
N ARG A 165 11.28 -13.82 -8.63
CA ARG A 165 10.88 -13.15 -7.37
C ARG A 165 10.19 -11.80 -7.63
N PRO A 166 8.86 -11.79 -7.88
CA PRO A 166 8.09 -10.57 -8.13
C PRO A 166 8.12 -9.54 -6.99
N ASP A 167 8.55 -9.94 -5.79
CA ASP A 167 8.67 -9.03 -4.64
C ASP A 167 9.93 -8.13 -4.69
N PHE A 168 10.93 -8.43 -5.54
CA PHE A 168 12.16 -7.62 -5.66
C PHE A 168 11.94 -6.27 -6.38
N ALA A 169 10.99 -6.22 -7.32
CA ALA A 169 10.65 -5.02 -8.07
C ALA A 169 10.29 -3.84 -7.16
N GLY A 170 9.45 -4.11 -6.15
CA GLY A 170 9.04 -3.13 -5.14
C GLY A 170 10.23 -2.53 -4.40
N VAL A 171 11.19 -3.35 -3.97
CA VAL A 171 12.34 -2.84 -3.19
C VAL A 171 13.33 -2.08 -4.05
N ALA A 172 13.55 -2.50 -5.30
CA ALA A 172 14.43 -1.77 -6.22
C ALA A 172 13.86 -0.38 -6.53
N GLN A 173 12.56 -0.30 -6.86
CA GLN A 173 11.90 0.97 -7.14
C GLN A 173 11.82 1.85 -5.88
N TRP A 174 11.56 1.23 -4.72
CA TRP A 174 11.58 1.92 -3.44
C TRP A 174 12.92 2.62 -3.16
N ARG A 175 14.06 1.98 -3.44
CA ARG A 175 15.37 2.61 -3.26
C ARG A 175 15.56 3.81 -4.20
N THR A 176 15.07 3.73 -5.43
CA THR A 176 15.10 4.89 -6.33
C THR A 176 14.23 6.04 -5.81
N LEU A 177 13.03 5.73 -5.32
CA LEU A 177 12.08 6.73 -4.83
C LEU A 177 12.50 7.36 -3.49
N GLN A 178 13.15 6.58 -2.61
CA GLN A 178 13.75 7.09 -1.37
C GLN A 178 14.77 8.20 -1.63
N LEU A 179 15.53 8.13 -2.73
CA LEU A 179 16.66 9.03 -2.97
C LEU A 179 16.29 10.37 -3.61
N SER A 180 15.13 10.51 -4.24
CA SER A 180 14.82 11.70 -5.04
C SER A 180 13.53 12.42 -4.68
N ASN A 181 12.46 11.72 -4.27
CA ASN A 181 11.11 12.32 -4.25
C ASN A 181 10.17 11.83 -3.13
N PHE A 182 10.63 11.00 -2.21
CA PHE A 182 9.74 10.37 -1.23
C PHE A 182 8.99 11.36 -0.34
N GLU A 183 9.66 12.41 0.16
CA GLU A 183 9.00 13.44 0.98
C GLU A 183 8.05 14.30 0.16
N HIS A 184 8.45 14.66 -1.07
CA HIS A 184 7.62 15.45 -1.99
C HIS A 184 6.33 14.74 -2.37
N TYR A 185 6.35 13.41 -2.49
CA TYR A 185 5.14 12.63 -2.73
C TYR A 185 4.04 12.88 -1.68
N TYR A 186 4.41 13.16 -0.43
CA TYR A 186 3.45 13.41 0.64
C TYR A 186 3.08 14.87 0.84
N ASP A 187 3.72 15.81 0.15
CA ASP A 187 3.44 17.24 0.33
C ASP A 187 1.96 17.58 0.07
N ASP A 188 1.34 16.91 -0.89
CA ASP A 188 -0.07 17.08 -1.25
C ASP A 188 -1.03 16.47 -0.21
N TYR A 189 -0.55 15.54 0.63
CA TYR A 189 -1.38 14.77 1.55
C TYR A 189 -1.17 15.14 3.02
N LYS A 190 -0.07 15.80 3.37
CA LYS A 190 0.30 16.08 4.77
C LYS A 190 -0.76 16.84 5.57
N ALA A 191 -1.51 17.73 4.92
CA ALA A 191 -2.58 18.48 5.58
C ALA A 191 -3.82 17.64 5.87
N LEU A 192 -4.09 16.62 5.04
CA LEU A 192 -5.31 15.81 5.10
C LEU A 192 -5.09 14.48 5.84
N ARG A 193 -3.87 13.93 5.77
CA ARG A 193 -3.56 12.56 6.23
C ARG A 193 -2.22 12.46 6.98
N PRO A 194 -1.93 13.37 7.94
CA PRO A 194 -0.63 13.37 8.62
C PRO A 194 -0.38 12.08 9.41
N PHE A 195 -1.42 11.47 9.98
CA PHE A 195 -1.24 10.29 10.82
C PHE A 195 -0.89 9.06 9.97
N SER A 196 -1.56 8.85 8.84
CA SER A 196 -1.22 7.78 7.90
C SER A 196 0.20 7.90 7.37
N ILE A 197 0.65 9.11 7.03
CA ILE A 197 2.03 9.34 6.55
C ILE A 197 3.04 8.92 7.63
N ASN A 198 2.81 9.32 8.88
CA ASN A 198 3.67 8.93 10.00
C ASN A 198 3.67 7.42 10.24
N VAL A 199 2.51 6.76 10.13
CA VAL A 199 2.42 5.30 10.24
C VAL A 199 3.15 4.60 9.10
N ILE A 200 3.04 5.06 7.86
CA ILE A 200 3.78 4.49 6.72
C ILE A 200 5.29 4.60 6.96
N LYS A 201 5.79 5.79 7.34
CA LYS A 201 7.22 6.01 7.65
C LYS A 201 7.69 5.16 8.84
N ALA A 202 6.90 5.09 9.90
CA ALA A 202 7.18 4.24 11.06
C ALA A 202 7.25 2.75 10.67
N LEU A 203 6.32 2.27 9.83
CA LEU A 203 6.33 0.89 9.35
C LEU A 203 7.54 0.60 8.48
N LEU A 204 7.96 1.52 7.60
CA LEU A 204 9.19 1.39 6.82
C LEU A 204 10.43 1.28 7.72
N PHE A 205 10.49 2.11 8.76
CA PHE A 205 11.56 2.07 9.77
C PHE A 205 11.60 0.75 10.52
N LEU A 206 10.45 0.31 11.05
CA LEU A 206 10.33 -0.94 11.77
C LEU A 206 10.67 -2.13 10.87
N ASN A 207 10.20 -2.13 9.62
CA ASN A 207 10.49 -3.23 8.70
C ASN A 207 11.99 -3.33 8.37
N ARG A 208 12.70 -2.20 8.36
CA ARG A 208 14.15 -2.14 8.14
C ARG A 208 14.97 -2.67 9.31
N HIS A 209 14.65 -2.22 10.53
CA HIS A 209 15.46 -2.50 11.71
C HIS A 209 14.96 -3.69 12.54
N LYS A 210 13.68 -4.02 12.39
CA LYS A 210 12.95 -5.06 13.12
C LYS A 210 11.96 -5.80 12.20
N PRO A 211 12.41 -6.43 11.10
CA PRO A 211 11.52 -7.08 10.11
C PRO A 211 10.59 -8.15 10.69
N ASN A 212 10.97 -8.78 11.81
CA ASN A 212 10.18 -9.81 12.50
C ASN A 212 9.14 -9.25 13.49
N LEU A 213 9.17 -7.94 13.76
CA LEU A 213 8.19 -7.28 14.61
C LEU A 213 6.90 -7.07 13.81
N ARG A 214 5.90 -7.93 14.05
CA ARG A 214 4.58 -7.82 13.43
C ARG A 214 3.55 -7.16 14.34
N THR A 215 3.69 -7.30 15.65
CA THR A 215 2.81 -6.64 16.61
C THR A 215 3.16 -5.16 16.71
N VAL A 216 2.44 -4.34 15.94
CA VAL A 216 2.68 -2.88 15.82
C VAL A 216 1.46 -2.06 16.23
N ASP A 217 0.57 -2.61 17.06
CA ASP A 217 -0.64 -1.92 17.53
C ASP A 217 -0.32 -0.63 18.32
N PHE A 218 0.89 -0.49 18.86
CA PHE A 218 1.34 0.76 19.47
C PHE A 218 1.39 1.94 18.46
N LEU A 219 1.40 1.68 17.15
CA LEU A 219 1.33 2.71 16.12
C LEU A 219 -0.05 3.36 16.00
N PHE A 220 -1.09 2.82 16.67
CA PHE A 220 -2.34 3.56 16.86
C PHE A 220 -2.17 4.81 17.75
N HIS A 221 -1.06 4.90 18.49
CA HIS A 221 -0.72 6.09 19.24
C HIS A 221 0.06 7.07 18.35
N GLN A 222 -0.59 8.17 17.94
CA GLN A 222 -0.04 9.13 16.98
C GLN A 222 1.38 9.63 17.36
N TYR A 223 1.60 9.98 18.62
CA TYR A 223 2.93 10.40 19.10
C TYR A 223 4.02 9.34 18.87
N ILE A 224 3.70 8.05 18.98
CA ILE A 224 4.67 6.97 18.75
C ILE A 224 4.96 6.82 17.26
N ALA A 225 3.92 6.88 16.42
CA ALA A 225 4.09 6.88 14.97
C ALA A 225 4.94 8.09 14.51
N GLU A 226 4.70 9.28 15.06
CA GLU A 226 5.50 10.49 14.81
C GLU A 226 6.96 10.29 15.19
N LYS A 227 7.27 9.75 16.37
CA LYS A 227 8.67 9.53 16.79
C LYS A 227 9.42 8.53 15.92
N LEU A 228 8.76 7.45 15.49
CA LEU A 228 9.37 6.49 14.57
C LEU A 228 9.49 7.04 13.14
N SER A 229 8.53 7.87 12.71
CA SER A 229 8.58 8.62 11.46
C SER A 229 9.75 9.62 11.45
N GLU A 230 9.98 10.36 12.54
CA GLU A 230 11.14 11.25 12.70
C GLU A 230 12.46 10.47 12.59
N ALA A 231 12.57 9.32 13.26
CA ALA A 231 13.76 8.46 13.20
C ALA A 231 14.02 7.95 11.77
N TYR A 232 12.96 7.62 11.03
CA TYR A 232 13.05 7.25 9.61
C TYR A 232 13.61 8.38 8.74
N VAL A 233 13.08 9.59 8.91
CA VAL A 233 13.54 10.78 8.18
C VAL A 233 15.00 11.09 8.53
N GLN A 234 15.38 10.99 9.82
CA GLN A 234 16.77 11.17 10.25
C GLN A 234 17.71 10.14 9.61
N GLU A 235 17.32 8.86 9.56
CA GLU A 235 18.11 7.82 8.88
C GLU A 235 18.35 8.15 7.40
N LEU A 236 17.34 8.67 6.71
CA LEU A 236 17.46 8.98 5.28
C LEU A 236 18.32 10.22 5.00
N PHE A 237 18.14 11.29 5.78
CA PHE A 237 18.71 12.60 5.44
C PHE A 237 19.90 13.01 6.30
N LYS A 238 20.16 12.32 7.42
CA LYS A 238 21.26 12.56 8.35
C LYS A 238 21.89 11.24 8.82
N PRO A 239 22.31 10.35 7.90
CA PRO A 239 22.80 9.03 8.26
C PRO A 239 24.01 9.06 9.20
N GLU A 240 24.83 10.11 9.15
CA GLU A 240 25.97 10.33 10.04
C GLU A 240 25.59 10.60 11.50
N GLN A 241 24.35 11.07 11.74
CA GLN A 241 23.81 11.34 13.08
C GLN A 241 22.92 10.20 13.58
N PHE A 242 22.62 9.22 12.74
CA PHE A 242 21.68 8.16 13.03
C PHE A 242 22.38 6.98 13.73
N ASP A 243 21.98 6.70 14.97
CA ASP A 243 22.60 5.69 15.84
C ASP A 243 22.14 4.24 15.56
N GLY A 244 21.68 3.98 14.33
CA GLY A 244 21.05 2.71 13.96
C GLY A 244 19.69 2.49 14.62
N GLY A 245 19.06 3.56 15.13
CA GLY A 245 17.77 3.50 15.80
C GLY A 245 17.86 3.06 17.27
N LYS A 246 19.06 2.95 17.84
CA LYS A 246 19.25 2.45 19.20
C LYS A 246 18.52 3.31 20.24
N ALA A 247 18.63 4.64 20.14
CA ALA A 247 17.95 5.58 21.03
C ALA A 247 16.43 5.46 20.91
N VAL A 248 15.87 5.44 19.69
CA VAL A 248 14.41 5.35 19.51
C VAL A 248 13.87 3.99 19.97
N PHE A 249 14.61 2.89 19.80
CA PHE A 249 14.16 1.58 20.30
C PHE A 249 14.27 1.45 21.82
N ASN A 250 15.27 2.07 22.45
CA ASN A 250 15.34 2.14 23.91
C ASN A 250 14.17 2.96 24.47
N TRP A 251 13.93 4.14 23.90
CA TRP A 251 12.78 4.98 24.22
C TRP A 251 11.45 4.23 24.04
N LEU A 252 11.29 3.47 22.95
CA LEU A 252 10.07 2.71 22.67
C LEU A 252 9.82 1.63 23.73
N LYS A 253 10.87 0.91 24.15
CA LYS A 253 10.78 -0.10 25.21
C LYS A 253 10.36 0.52 26.54
N GLU A 254 10.92 1.68 26.87
CA GLU A 254 10.59 2.42 28.10
C GLU A 254 9.15 2.94 28.09
N THR A 255 8.68 3.42 26.92
CA THR A 255 7.39 4.13 26.80
C THR A 255 6.19 3.20 26.66
N THR A 256 6.34 2.04 26.00
CA THR A 256 5.18 1.19 25.65
C THR A 256 4.88 0.09 26.64
N VAL A 257 5.75 -0.16 27.63
CA VAL A 257 5.69 -1.37 28.49
C VAL A 257 5.63 -2.66 27.63
N LEU A 258 6.03 -2.58 26.36
CA LEU A 258 6.08 -3.74 25.47
C LEU A 258 7.46 -4.36 25.57
N GLU A 259 7.49 -5.61 26.00
CA GLU A 259 8.55 -6.49 25.54
C GLU A 259 8.38 -6.60 24.01
N LEU A 260 9.27 -5.96 23.25
CA LEU A 260 9.39 -6.14 21.81
C LEU A 260 9.83 -7.59 21.55
N ARG A 261 8.89 -8.53 21.65
CA ARG A 261 9.11 -9.95 21.37
C ARG A 261 9.11 -10.12 19.86
N GLU A 262 10.27 -10.43 19.30
CA GLU A 262 10.38 -10.81 17.90
C GLU A 262 9.63 -12.14 17.70
N THR A 263 8.70 -12.18 16.75
CA THR A 263 8.02 -13.42 16.39
C THR A 263 9.03 -14.29 15.63
N PRO A 264 9.39 -15.50 16.10
CA PRO A 264 10.31 -16.36 15.37
C PRO A 264 9.72 -16.69 13.99
N HIS A 265 10.58 -16.62 12.96
CA HIS A 265 10.23 -16.88 11.57
C HIS A 265 9.85 -18.36 11.42
N ARG A 266 8.56 -18.70 11.61
CA ARG A 266 8.06 -20.04 11.31
C ARG A 266 7.73 -20.11 9.83
N ASP A 267 8.46 -20.92 9.09
CA ASP A 267 8.01 -21.42 7.79
C ASP A 267 6.62 -22.04 7.99
N ALA A 268 5.63 -21.44 7.34
CA ALA A 268 4.22 -21.66 7.63
C ALA A 268 3.78 -23.10 7.27
N LYS A 269 3.73 -23.99 8.26
CA LYS A 269 2.66 -24.98 8.39
C LYS A 269 1.74 -24.51 9.50
N VAL A 270 0.57 -23.99 9.10
CA VAL A 270 -0.47 -23.47 10.00
C VAL A 270 -1.04 -24.63 10.82
N SER A 271 -0.74 -24.68 12.11
CA SER A 271 -1.61 -25.31 13.10
C SER A 271 -2.25 -24.21 13.95
N ARG A 272 -3.58 -24.27 14.08
CA ARG A 272 -4.38 -23.33 14.85
C ARG A 272 -4.04 -23.48 16.33
N GLY A 273 -3.46 -22.44 16.91
CA GLY A 273 -3.31 -22.26 18.35
C GLY A 273 -3.25 -20.76 18.64
N GLN A 274 -4.36 -20.20 19.12
CA GLN A 274 -4.43 -18.82 19.58
C GLN A 274 -3.57 -18.64 20.84
N ILE A 275 -2.75 -17.59 20.86
CA ILE A 275 -2.23 -17.01 22.10
C ILE A 275 -2.68 -15.55 22.10
N GLY A 276 -3.63 -15.22 22.98
CA GLY A 276 -4.07 -13.86 23.22
C GLY A 276 -3.10 -13.13 24.14
N LEU A 277 -2.75 -11.90 23.80
CA LEU A 277 -2.08 -10.96 24.70
C LEU A 277 -3.14 -10.02 25.30
N PHE A 278 -3.15 -9.92 26.63
CA PHE A 278 -3.99 -9.00 27.38
C PHE A 278 -3.44 -7.58 27.28
N TRP A 279 -4.22 -6.67 26.70
CA TRP A 279 -4.04 -5.24 26.87
C TRP A 279 -4.67 -4.80 28.19
N ARG A 280 -3.97 -3.96 28.98
CA ARG A 280 -4.60 -3.15 30.02
C ARG A 280 -4.78 -1.73 29.46
N PRO A 281 -6.00 -1.17 29.42
CA PRO A 281 -6.20 0.20 29.00
C PRO A 281 -5.53 1.17 29.99
N ILE A 282 -4.86 2.18 29.46
CA ILE A 282 -4.51 3.39 30.23
C ILE A 282 -5.81 4.20 30.38
N PRO A 283 -6.14 4.71 31.58
CA PRO A 283 -7.36 5.49 31.76
C PRO A 283 -7.28 6.81 30.98
N PHE A 284 -8.16 6.96 29.98
CA PHE A 284 -8.42 8.23 29.32
C PHE A 284 -9.27 9.11 30.24
N SER A 285 -8.79 10.30 30.59
CA SER A 285 -9.61 11.36 31.18
C SER A 285 -10.52 11.93 30.10
N SER A 286 -11.82 11.69 30.22
CA SER A 286 -12.86 12.18 29.31
C SER A 286 -13.01 13.70 29.41
N GLY A 287 -12.38 14.44 28.50
CA GLY A 287 -12.75 15.82 28.19
C GLY A 287 -13.87 15.82 27.16
N ALA A 288 -15.08 16.18 27.59
CA ALA A 288 -16.24 16.28 26.71
C ALA A 288 -16.07 17.41 25.69
N VAL A 289 -16.15 17.10 24.40
CA VAL A 289 -16.29 18.09 23.32
C VAL A 289 -17.71 18.01 22.78
N LYS A 290 -18.43 19.13 22.88
CA LYS A 290 -19.81 19.31 22.39
C LYS A 290 -19.86 19.21 20.87
N GLY A 291 -20.91 18.55 20.38
CA GLY A 291 -21.17 18.33 18.97
C GLY A 291 -21.45 19.62 18.20
N HIS A 292 -20.99 19.65 16.96
CA HIS A 292 -21.46 20.58 15.93
C HIS A 292 -22.07 19.78 14.78
N GLU A 293 -23.22 20.30 14.33
CA GLU A 293 -24.12 19.76 13.33
C GLU A 293 -23.47 19.65 11.95
N ALA A 294 -23.83 18.59 11.24
CA ALA A 294 -23.38 18.33 9.87
C ALA A 294 -24.14 19.21 8.87
N SER A 295 -23.44 20.19 8.27
CA SER A 295 -23.90 20.88 7.07
C SER A 295 -23.56 20.07 5.82
N SER A 296 -24.55 19.76 5.01
CA SER A 296 -24.43 19.07 3.72
C SER A 296 -23.59 19.89 2.73
N PHE A 297 -22.40 19.38 2.38
CA PHE A 297 -21.59 19.90 1.27
C PHE A 297 -21.88 19.08 0.01
N THR A 298 -22.60 19.69 -0.94
CA THR A 298 -22.66 19.25 -2.33
C THR A 298 -21.58 19.99 -3.11
N GLU A 299 -20.45 19.33 -3.41
CA GLU A 299 -19.44 19.88 -4.30
C GLU A 299 -19.67 19.44 -5.75
N SER A 300 -19.89 20.45 -6.59
CA SER A 300 -19.82 20.42 -8.04
C SER A 300 -18.37 20.17 -8.50
N ILE A 301 -18.19 19.17 -9.36
CA ILE A 301 -16.91 18.86 -10.03
C ILE A 301 -16.61 19.95 -11.08
N PRO A 302 -15.45 20.63 -11.03
CA PRO A 302 -15.03 21.49 -12.14
C PRO A 302 -14.61 20.65 -13.35
N SER A 303 -15.25 20.90 -14.47
CA SER A 303 -14.92 20.38 -15.79
C SER A 303 -13.61 20.99 -16.28
N LEU A 304 -12.54 20.19 -16.35
CA LEU A 304 -11.33 20.53 -17.08
C LEU A 304 -10.67 19.24 -17.57
N MET A 305 -11.04 18.81 -18.78
CA MET A 305 -10.17 18.16 -19.79
C MET A 305 -11.03 17.73 -20.98
N GLN A 306 -11.35 18.70 -21.84
CA GLN A 306 -11.61 18.45 -23.25
C GLN A 306 -10.78 19.45 -24.05
N GLN A 307 -9.64 19.01 -24.57
CA GLN A 307 -9.06 19.49 -25.83
C GLN A 307 -7.73 18.77 -26.07
N LYS A 308 -7.74 17.84 -27.04
CA LYS A 308 -6.73 17.64 -28.10
C LYS A 308 -6.86 16.22 -28.67
N LEU A 309 -7.79 16.07 -29.61
CA LEU A 309 -7.68 15.13 -30.72
C LEU A 309 -8.36 15.78 -31.94
N THR A 310 -7.55 16.51 -32.70
CA THR A 310 -7.70 16.72 -34.15
C THR A 310 -6.38 16.29 -34.75
#